data_AF-A0A7S1N2J1-F1
#
_entry.id   AF-A0A7S1N2J1-F1
#
_cell.length_a   1.000
_cell.length_b   1.000
_cell.length_c   1.000
_cell.angle_alpha   90.00
_cell.angle_beta   90.00
_cell.angle_gamma   90.00
#
_symmetry.space_group_name_H-M   'P 1'
#
loop_
_entity.id
_entity.type
_entity.pdbx_description
1 polymer ?
#
loop_
_entity_poly.entity_id
_entity_poly.type
_entity_poly.pdbx_seq_one_letter_code
_entity_poly.pdbx_strand_id
1 'polypeptide(L)'
;HMALNFPTPTPSVVYKVNGTSLAPYGALTLQARGGSTEAVTAMDRDAQARRLFILSHVGNQAVLIIALLYAVISVTPAVADTAGGTELLLAGEGFPKSDGVACAFSDGSLTPATVLSSTLLRCSTPNVTHTSDGCAGEALEVAMAGLLTQNRVTLRRAPTPSVLRVQPDRGYHARSQWVA
;
A
#
# COMPACT_ATOMS: atom_id res chain seq x y z
N HIS A 1 -33.26 -29.43 33.73
CA HIS A 1 -32.43 -29.18 32.54
C HIS A 1 -31.29 -28.24 32.93
N MET A 2 -30.09 -28.78 33.14
CA MET A 2 -28.91 -27.99 33.51
C MET A 2 -28.17 -27.64 32.22
N ALA A 3 -28.27 -26.38 31.79
CA ALA A 3 -27.54 -25.88 30.63
C ALA A 3 -26.08 -25.66 31.05
N LEU A 4 -25.17 -26.48 30.54
CA LEU A 4 -23.74 -26.23 30.65
C LEU A 4 -23.41 -25.09 29.69
N ASN A 5 -23.18 -23.88 30.24
CA ASN A 5 -22.59 -22.78 29.48
C ASN A 5 -21.14 -23.16 29.18
N PHE A 6 -20.89 -23.68 27.99
CA PHE A 6 -19.53 -23.81 27.48
C PHE A 6 -18.99 -22.40 27.19
N PRO A 7 -17.79 -22.04 27.68
CA PRO A 7 -17.18 -20.77 27.36
C PRO A 7 -17.00 -20.67 25.84
N THR A 8 -17.31 -19.51 25.28
CA THR A 8 -17.09 -19.23 23.86
C THR A 8 -15.60 -19.43 23.52
N PRO A 9 -15.27 -20.04 22.37
CA PRO A 9 -13.88 -20.18 21.93
C PRO A 9 -13.18 -18.82 21.89
N THR A 10 -12.03 -18.69 22.55
CA THR A 10 -11.19 -17.49 22.42
C THR A 10 -10.35 -17.58 21.14
N PRO A 11 -10.39 -16.58 20.25
CA PRO A 11 -9.56 -16.58 19.06
C PRO A 11 -8.06 -16.51 19.39
N SER A 12 -7.24 -17.11 18.53
CA SER A 12 -5.78 -16.92 18.60
C SER A 12 -5.37 -15.50 18.24
N VAL A 13 -4.36 -14.97 18.92
CA VAL A 13 -3.78 -13.65 18.66
C VAL A 13 -2.29 -13.80 18.38
N VAL A 14 -1.84 -13.24 17.24
CA VAL A 14 -0.43 -13.17 16.87
C VAL A 14 0.10 -11.76 17.16
N TYR A 15 1.06 -11.64 18.07
CA TYR A 15 1.65 -10.35 18.41
C TYR A 15 2.82 -9.99 17.48
N LYS A 16 2.88 -8.71 17.09
CA LYS A 16 4.06 -8.10 16.49
C LYS A 16 4.96 -7.62 17.63
N VAL A 17 6.21 -8.09 17.64
CA VAL A 17 7.16 -7.82 18.72
C VAL A 17 8.40 -7.15 18.16
N ASN A 18 8.87 -6.09 18.83
CA ASN A 18 10.11 -5.42 18.44
C ASN A 18 11.31 -6.35 18.74
N GLY A 19 12.17 -6.56 17.75
CA GLY A 19 13.30 -7.50 17.88
C GLY A 19 14.36 -7.11 18.92
N THR A 20 14.45 -5.84 19.33
CA THR A 20 15.44 -5.39 20.34
C THR A 20 14.83 -5.25 21.72
N SER A 21 13.67 -4.61 21.83
CA SER A 21 13.03 -4.37 23.14
C SER A 21 12.11 -5.49 23.60
N LEU A 22 11.78 -6.45 22.71
CA LEU A 22 10.76 -7.48 22.90
C LEU A 22 9.38 -6.91 23.28
N ALA A 23 9.17 -5.60 23.08
CA ALA A 23 7.89 -4.96 23.36
C ALA A 23 6.88 -5.28 22.24
N PRO A 24 5.64 -5.66 22.59
CA PRO A 24 4.58 -5.79 21.60
C PRO A 24 4.21 -4.42 21.06
N TYR A 25 4.07 -4.29 19.74
CA TYR A 25 3.68 -3.03 19.08
C TYR A 25 2.49 -3.21 18.12
N GLY A 26 1.92 -4.40 18.06
CA GLY A 26 0.71 -4.69 17.28
C GLY A 26 0.24 -6.11 17.50
N ALA A 27 -0.95 -6.41 17.03
CA ALA A 27 -1.54 -7.75 17.10
C ALA A 27 -2.39 -8.03 15.86
N LEU A 28 -2.37 -9.28 15.42
CA LEU A 28 -3.30 -9.85 14.46
C LEU A 28 -4.21 -10.83 15.21
N THR A 29 -5.46 -10.44 15.41
CA THR A 29 -6.48 -11.34 15.98
C THR A 29 -7.09 -12.16 14.85
N LEU A 30 -7.00 -13.48 14.94
CA LEU A 30 -7.67 -14.37 14.00
C LEU A 30 -9.15 -14.48 14.38
N GLN A 31 -10.07 -14.54 13.41
CA GLN A 31 -11.51 -14.53 13.71
C GLN A 31 -12.03 -15.95 13.90
N ALA A 32 -12.66 -16.23 15.05
CA ALA A 32 -13.35 -17.49 15.28
C ALA A 32 -14.39 -17.75 14.16
N ARG A 33 -14.15 -18.74 13.30
CA ARG A 33 -15.12 -19.18 12.29
C ARG A 33 -16.06 -20.22 12.88
N GLY A 34 -17.37 -19.95 12.83
CA GLY A 34 -18.41 -20.94 13.09
C GLY A 34 -18.42 -21.54 14.50
N GLY A 35 -17.98 -20.80 15.53
CA GLY A 35 -17.98 -21.28 16.91
C GLY A 35 -16.95 -22.38 17.23
N SER A 36 -16.01 -22.65 16.31
CA SER A 36 -14.85 -23.51 16.56
C SER A 36 -13.65 -22.68 17.04
N THR A 37 -12.83 -23.24 17.94
CA THR A 37 -11.54 -22.64 18.33
C THR A 37 -10.64 -22.57 17.10
N GLU A 38 -10.28 -21.36 16.68
CA GLU A 38 -9.21 -21.18 15.70
C GLU A 38 -7.88 -21.20 16.45
N ALA A 39 -7.16 -22.33 16.33
CA ALA A 39 -5.87 -22.53 16.96
C ALA A 39 -4.76 -22.34 15.93
N VAL A 40 -3.83 -21.42 16.18
CA VAL A 40 -2.58 -21.32 15.42
C VAL A 40 -1.68 -22.50 15.81
N THR A 41 -1.37 -23.36 14.85
CA THR A 41 -0.55 -24.56 15.09
C THR A 41 0.89 -24.39 14.62
N ALA A 42 1.12 -23.54 13.61
CA ALA A 42 2.45 -23.22 13.13
C ALA A 42 2.51 -21.81 12.53
N MET A 43 3.69 -21.21 12.59
CA MET A 43 4.00 -19.96 11.90
C MET A 43 5.38 -20.05 11.27
N ASP A 44 5.52 -19.57 10.05
CA ASP A 44 6.79 -19.44 9.36
C ASP A 44 6.91 -18.08 8.68
N ARG A 45 8.11 -17.49 8.73
CA ARG A 45 8.37 -16.16 8.21
C ARG A 45 9.25 -16.24 6.98
N ASP A 46 8.72 -15.76 5.86
CA ASP A 46 9.53 -15.45 4.69
C ASP A 46 10.09 -14.03 4.83
N ALA A 47 11.38 -13.95 5.17
CA ALA A 47 12.08 -12.69 5.33
C ALA A 47 12.29 -11.96 4.00
N GLN A 48 12.44 -12.68 2.89
CA GLN A 48 12.70 -12.11 1.56
C GLN A 48 11.43 -11.51 0.97
N ALA A 49 10.34 -12.28 0.98
CA ALA A 49 9.05 -11.84 0.44
C ALA A 49 8.20 -11.03 1.45
N ARG A 50 8.72 -10.79 2.66
CA ARG A 50 8.06 -10.05 3.76
C ARG A 50 6.66 -10.61 4.08
N ARG A 51 6.58 -11.92 4.29
CA ARG A 51 5.32 -12.63 4.58
C ARG A 51 5.42 -13.45 5.86
N LEU A 52 4.27 -13.61 6.50
CA LEU A 52 4.07 -14.56 7.58
C LEU A 52 3.03 -15.59 7.13
N PHE A 53 3.44 -16.85 7.06
CA PHE A 53 2.55 -17.99 6.88
C PHE A 53 2.06 -18.41 8.25
N ILE A 54 0.75 -18.48 8.42
CA ILE A 54 0.10 -18.91 9.66
C ILE A 54 -0.76 -20.11 9.31
N LEU A 55 -0.45 -21.26 9.89
CA LEU A 55 -1.31 -22.43 9.82
C LEU A 55 -2.28 -22.36 11.00
N SER A 56 -3.57 -22.19 10.70
CA SER A 56 -4.63 -22.26 11.70
C SER A 56 -5.50 -23.50 11.48
N HIS A 57 -6.02 -24.06 12.56
CA HIS A 57 -7.03 -25.13 12.51
C HIS A 57 -8.37 -24.58 12.98
N VAL A 58 -9.41 -24.78 12.18
CA VAL A 58 -10.81 -24.51 12.53
C VAL A 58 -11.54 -25.85 12.59
N GLY A 59 -11.72 -26.40 13.80
CA GLY A 59 -12.14 -27.79 13.97
C GLY A 59 -11.11 -28.74 13.35
N ASN A 60 -11.55 -29.60 12.42
CA ASN A 60 -10.67 -30.53 11.70
C ASN A 60 -10.10 -29.98 10.38
N GLN A 61 -10.44 -28.75 10.00
CA GLN A 61 -9.96 -28.14 8.76
C GLN A 61 -8.72 -27.30 9.02
N ALA A 62 -7.66 -27.54 8.25
CA ALA A 62 -6.46 -26.72 8.24
C ALA A 62 -6.61 -25.57 7.24
N VAL A 63 -6.26 -24.36 7.66
CA VAL A 63 -6.32 -23.13 6.85
C VAL A 63 -4.95 -22.47 6.88
N LEU A 64 -4.43 -22.12 5.70
CA LEU A 64 -3.21 -21.34 5.58
C LEU A 64 -3.57 -19.86 5.37
N ILE A 65 -3.11 -19.00 6.28
CA ILE A 65 -3.27 -17.55 6.21
C ILE A 65 -1.92 -16.94 5.84
N ILE A 66 -1.93 -16.03 4.86
CA ILE A 66 -0.75 -15.27 4.44
C ILE A 66 -0.95 -13.83 4.87
N ALA A 67 -0.14 -13.39 5.84
CA ALA A 67 -0.11 -12.00 6.28
C ALA A 67 1.08 -11.27 5.65
N LEU A 68 0.80 -10.16 4.97
CA LEU A 68 1.85 -9.28 4.45
C LEU A 68 2.44 -8.45 5.59
N LEU A 69 3.77 -8.36 5.63
CA LEU A 69 4.51 -7.57 6.61
C LEU A 69 4.98 -6.23 6.02
N TYR A 70 4.28 -5.77 5.00
CA TYR A 70 4.44 -4.48 4.34
C TYR A 70 3.07 -3.92 3.98
N ALA A 71 2.95 -2.60 3.99
CA ALA A 71 1.72 -1.90 3.67
C ALA A 71 2.02 -0.54 3.06
N VAL A 72 1.14 -0.06 2.19
CA VAL A 72 1.13 1.33 1.72
C VAL A 72 0.04 2.10 2.44
N ILE A 73 0.34 3.33 2.84
CA ILE A 73 -0.55 4.18 3.66
C ILE A 73 -1.01 5.39 2.83
N SER A 74 -0.10 6.01 2.09
CA SER A 74 -0.42 7.21 1.31
C SER A 74 0.49 7.37 0.10
N VAL A 75 0.02 8.17 -0.85
CA VAL A 75 0.75 8.54 -2.07
C VAL A 75 0.84 10.06 -2.21
N THR A 76 1.94 10.57 -2.75
CA THR A 76 2.14 11.99 -3.05
C THR A 76 2.89 12.13 -4.39
N PRO A 77 2.42 12.99 -5.32
CA PRO A 77 1.16 13.72 -5.29
C PRO A 77 -0.08 12.80 -5.36
N ALA A 78 -1.23 13.28 -4.87
CA ALA A 78 -2.50 12.54 -4.94
C ALA A 78 -3.19 12.63 -6.32
N VAL A 79 -2.69 13.51 -7.19
CA VAL A 79 -3.15 13.67 -8.57
C VAL A 79 -1.96 13.49 -9.49
N ALA A 80 -2.13 12.69 -10.55
CA ALA A 80 -1.11 12.41 -11.54
C ALA A 80 -1.67 12.50 -12.97
N ASP A 81 -0.77 12.76 -13.91
CA ASP A 81 -1.13 12.95 -15.30
C ASP A 81 -1.59 11.65 -15.97
N THR A 82 -2.64 11.69 -16.79
CA THR A 82 -3.04 10.55 -17.63
C THR A 82 -2.00 10.19 -18.68
N ALA A 83 -1.15 11.15 -19.10
CA ALA A 83 -0.01 10.90 -19.97
C ALA A 83 1.06 9.99 -19.36
N GLY A 84 1.04 9.80 -18.04
CA GLY A 84 2.03 9.01 -17.31
C GLY A 84 3.29 9.81 -16.96
N GLY A 85 4.29 9.13 -16.40
CA GLY A 85 5.59 9.73 -16.05
C GLY A 85 5.58 10.62 -14.81
N THR A 86 4.45 10.75 -14.11
CA THR A 86 4.41 11.48 -12.83
C THR A 86 5.17 10.68 -11.78
N GLU A 87 6.17 11.29 -11.15
CA GLU A 87 6.90 10.68 -10.02
C GLU A 87 6.01 10.65 -8.77
N LEU A 88 5.83 9.46 -8.20
CA LEU A 88 5.05 9.20 -7.00
C LEU A 88 5.97 8.79 -5.87
N LEU A 89 5.70 9.35 -4.69
CA LEU A 89 6.26 8.93 -3.40
C LEU A 89 5.17 8.23 -2.60
N LEU A 90 5.39 6.96 -2.28
CA LEU A 90 4.50 6.13 -1.48
C LEU A 90 5.07 6.00 -0.08
N ALA A 91 4.33 6.46 0.91
CA ALA A 91 4.65 6.26 2.32
C ALA A 91 3.93 5.02 2.85
N GLY A 92 4.61 4.26 3.71
CA GLY A 92 4.10 3.01 4.22
C GLY A 92 4.99 2.40 5.29
N GLU A 93 4.93 1.08 5.39
CA GLU A 93 5.73 0.31 6.34
C GLU A 93 6.25 -0.99 5.72
N GLY A 94 7.37 -1.49 6.27
CA GLY A 94 7.84 -2.82 5.96
C GLY A 94 8.50 -2.99 4.59
N PHE A 95 8.83 -1.90 3.88
CA PHE A 95 9.49 -2.03 2.58
C PHE A 95 10.91 -2.62 2.74
N PRO A 96 11.28 -3.69 2.00
CA PRO A 96 12.62 -4.26 2.02
C PRO A 96 13.54 -3.46 1.09
N LYS A 97 14.83 -3.35 1.45
CA LYS A 97 15.87 -2.85 0.54
C LYS A 97 16.26 -3.98 -0.43
N SER A 98 15.35 -4.39 -1.29
CA SER A 98 15.57 -5.43 -2.30
C SER A 98 14.93 -5.02 -3.61
N ASP A 99 15.44 -5.60 -4.71
CA ASP A 99 14.82 -5.46 -6.02
C ASP A 99 13.50 -6.23 -6.10
N GLY A 100 12.72 -5.98 -7.17
CA GLY A 100 11.47 -6.71 -7.42
C GLY A 100 10.23 -6.11 -6.73
N VAL A 101 10.29 -4.84 -6.33
CA VAL A 101 9.13 -4.07 -5.88
C VAL A 101 8.57 -3.26 -7.05
N ALA A 102 7.25 -3.21 -7.18
CA ALA A 102 6.57 -2.43 -8.21
C ALA A 102 5.32 -1.74 -7.65
N CYS A 103 4.95 -0.60 -8.24
CA CYS A 103 3.64 0.02 -8.05
C CYS A 103 2.65 -0.63 -9.02
N ALA A 104 1.51 -1.05 -8.48
CA ALA A 104 0.44 -1.69 -9.23
C ALA A 104 -0.78 -0.78 -9.29
N PHE A 105 -1.24 -0.54 -10.51
CA PHE A 105 -2.35 0.35 -10.81
C PHE A 105 -3.59 -0.46 -11.18
N SER A 106 -4.77 0.16 -11.07
CA SER A 106 -6.05 -0.51 -11.24
C SER A 106 -6.30 -1.02 -12.67
N ASP A 107 -5.60 -0.46 -13.66
CA ASP A 107 -5.57 -0.89 -15.06
C ASP A 107 -4.73 -2.15 -15.30
N GLY A 108 -4.11 -2.70 -14.25
CA GLY A 108 -3.21 -3.85 -14.33
C GLY A 108 -1.76 -3.50 -14.65
N SER A 109 -1.44 -2.22 -14.85
CA SER A 109 -0.08 -1.76 -15.10
C SER A 109 0.81 -1.97 -13.86
N LEU A 110 2.02 -2.47 -14.10
CA LEU A 110 3.08 -2.59 -13.10
C LEU A 110 4.25 -1.70 -13.48
N THR A 111 4.65 -0.80 -12.57
CA THR A 111 5.81 0.07 -12.78
C THR A 111 6.89 -0.23 -11.74
N PRO A 112 8.17 -0.38 -12.13
CA PRO A 112 9.24 -0.63 -11.18
C PRO A 112 9.31 0.45 -10.11
N ALA A 113 9.54 0.04 -8.88
CA ALA A 113 9.64 0.93 -7.74
C ALA A 113 11.05 0.91 -7.14
N THR A 114 11.56 2.08 -6.77
CA THR A 114 12.79 2.23 -5.99
C THR A 114 12.43 2.35 -4.51
N VAL A 115 12.92 1.43 -3.68
CA VAL A 115 12.74 1.54 -2.22
C VAL A 115 13.78 2.51 -1.66
N LEU A 116 13.33 3.64 -1.14
CA LEU A 116 14.19 4.69 -0.57
C LEU A 116 14.50 4.40 0.91
N SER A 117 13.53 3.86 1.65
CA SER A 117 13.67 3.44 3.05
C SER A 117 12.64 2.35 3.38
N SER A 118 12.65 1.84 4.62
CA SER A 118 11.63 0.89 5.07
C SER A 118 10.20 1.47 5.13
N THR A 119 10.04 2.78 4.92
CA THR A 119 8.78 3.51 5.00
C THR A 119 8.49 4.38 3.78
N LEU A 120 9.40 4.42 2.79
CA LEU A 120 9.25 5.27 1.61
C LEU A 120 9.70 4.55 0.34
N LEU A 121 8.86 4.64 -0.69
CA LEU A 121 9.04 4.04 -2.00
C LEU A 121 8.77 5.09 -3.09
N ARG A 122 9.47 4.98 -4.22
CA ARG A 122 9.31 5.86 -5.37
C ARG A 122 9.00 5.07 -6.65
N CYS A 123 8.00 5.49 -7.41
CA CYS A 123 7.67 4.91 -8.72
C CYS A 123 7.10 5.99 -9.65
N SER A 124 6.83 5.65 -10.91
CA SER A 124 6.27 6.57 -11.90
C SER A 124 4.92 6.06 -12.41
N THR A 125 3.98 6.95 -12.70
CA THR A 125 2.70 6.52 -13.30
C THR A 125 2.86 5.97 -14.72
N PRO A 126 2.11 4.93 -15.10
CA PRO A 126 2.04 4.47 -16.50
C PRO A 126 1.23 5.46 -17.34
N ASN A 127 1.37 5.40 -18.67
CA ASN A 127 0.47 6.11 -19.58
C ASN A 127 -0.87 5.35 -19.68
N VAL A 128 -1.99 6.06 -19.55
CA VAL A 128 -3.32 5.44 -19.64
C VAL A 128 -4.02 5.98 -20.87
N THR A 129 -4.30 5.10 -21.84
CA THR A 129 -4.97 5.45 -23.11
C THR A 129 -6.50 5.47 -23.00
N HIS A 130 -7.06 4.95 -21.91
CA HIS A 130 -8.49 4.83 -21.67
C HIS A 130 -8.89 5.56 -20.38
N THR A 131 -9.02 6.88 -20.40
CA THR A 131 -9.74 7.59 -19.34
C THR A 131 -11.14 7.91 -19.81
N SER A 132 -12.11 7.08 -19.39
CA SER A 132 -13.48 7.56 -19.22
C SER A 132 -13.41 8.79 -18.30
N ASP A 133 -13.90 9.93 -18.79
CA ASP A 133 -14.10 11.23 -18.13
C ASP A 133 -13.29 11.55 -16.87
N GLY A 134 -12.46 12.59 -17.00
CA GLY A 134 -11.39 12.98 -16.08
C GLY A 134 -11.71 13.02 -14.59
N CYS A 135 -10.66 12.82 -13.78
CA CYS A 135 -10.63 12.80 -12.32
C CYS A 135 -11.13 11.51 -11.65
N ALA A 136 -11.23 10.39 -12.40
CA ALA A 136 -11.48 9.09 -11.77
C ALA A 136 -10.33 8.73 -10.79
N GLY A 137 -10.71 8.25 -9.61
CA GLY A 137 -9.77 7.70 -8.63
C GLY A 137 -9.47 6.25 -8.97
N GLU A 138 -8.19 5.89 -9.03
CA GLU A 138 -7.73 4.52 -9.15
C GLU A 138 -7.09 4.02 -7.85
N ALA A 139 -7.21 2.71 -7.61
CA ALA A 139 -6.47 2.06 -6.54
C ALA A 139 -5.02 1.85 -6.96
N LEU A 140 -4.12 2.23 -6.05
CA LEU A 140 -2.68 2.05 -6.14
C LEU A 140 -2.22 1.13 -5.01
N GLU A 141 -1.52 0.06 -5.38
CA GLU A 141 -0.99 -0.96 -4.47
C GLU A 141 0.52 -1.14 -4.69
N VAL A 142 1.18 -1.81 -3.76
CA VAL A 142 2.57 -2.23 -3.89
C VAL A 142 2.61 -3.73 -4.18
N ALA A 143 3.23 -4.09 -5.30
CA ALA A 143 3.49 -5.45 -5.72
C ALA A 143 4.90 -5.90 -5.30
N MET A 144 5.01 -7.09 -4.73
CA MET A 144 6.28 -7.70 -4.38
C MET A 144 6.16 -9.22 -4.35
N ALA A 145 7.13 -9.90 -4.98
CA ALA A 145 7.20 -11.37 -5.04
C ALA A 145 5.87 -12.05 -5.48
N GLY A 146 5.11 -11.39 -6.38
CA GLY A 146 3.83 -11.90 -6.90
C GLY A 146 2.59 -11.64 -6.03
N LEU A 147 2.71 -10.91 -4.91
CA LEU A 147 1.55 -10.47 -4.12
C LEU A 147 1.41 -8.95 -4.15
N LEU A 148 0.16 -8.50 -4.10
CA LEU A 148 -0.23 -7.10 -3.98
C LEU A 148 -0.60 -6.80 -2.55
N THR A 149 -0.29 -5.59 -2.09
CA THR A 149 -1.00 -5.03 -0.94
C THR A 149 -2.50 -4.93 -1.22
N GLN A 150 -3.29 -4.77 -0.17
CA GLN A 150 -4.75 -4.57 -0.23
C GLN A 150 -5.14 -3.31 0.54
N ASN A 151 -4.30 -2.28 0.49
CA ASN A 151 -4.49 -1.04 1.23
C ASN A 151 -5.38 -0.03 0.49
N ARG A 152 -5.53 -0.18 -0.82
CA ARG A 152 -6.37 0.62 -1.72
C ARG A 152 -6.14 2.12 -1.61
N VAL A 153 -4.88 2.53 -1.61
CA VAL A 153 -4.53 3.96 -1.64
C VAL A 153 -5.02 4.56 -2.95
N THR A 154 -5.72 5.69 -2.87
CA THR A 154 -6.35 6.29 -4.04
C THR A 154 -5.43 7.32 -4.71
N LEU A 155 -5.21 7.16 -6.00
CA LEU A 155 -4.55 8.12 -6.88
C LEU A 155 -5.58 8.68 -7.88
N ARG A 156 -5.63 9.99 -8.10
CA ARG A 156 -6.50 10.58 -9.12
C ARG A 156 -5.74 10.81 -10.42
N ARG A 157 -6.35 10.46 -11.54
CA ARG A 157 -5.77 10.70 -12.88
C ARG A 157 -6.47 11.86 -13.56
N ALA A 158 -5.70 12.86 -13.98
CA ALA A 158 -6.19 14.05 -14.66
C ALA A 158 -5.41 14.29 -15.97
N PRO A 159 -6.05 14.79 -17.04
CA PRO A 159 -5.33 15.17 -18.26
C PRO A 159 -4.27 16.24 -18.00
N THR A 160 -3.22 16.24 -18.83
CA THR A 160 -2.23 17.34 -18.90
C THR A 160 -2.92 18.72 -18.81
N PRO A 161 -2.53 19.58 -17.86
CA PRO A 161 -3.08 20.93 -17.79
C PRO A 161 -2.60 21.75 -18.99
N SER A 162 -3.52 22.43 -19.67
CA SER A 162 -3.21 23.38 -20.73
C SER A 162 -3.34 24.81 -20.22
N VAL A 163 -2.35 25.66 -20.54
CA VAL A 163 -2.42 27.09 -20.23
C VAL A 163 -3.37 27.75 -21.22
N LEU A 164 -4.57 28.08 -20.76
CA LEU A 164 -5.58 28.76 -21.58
C LEU A 164 -5.28 30.25 -21.73
N ARG A 165 -4.83 30.91 -20.66
CA ARG A 165 -4.54 32.35 -20.64
C ARG A 165 -3.60 32.71 -19.51
N VAL A 166 -2.73 33.70 -19.74
CA VAL A 166 -1.94 34.37 -18.69
C VAL A 166 -2.44 35.81 -18.57
N GLN A 167 -2.78 36.25 -17.35
CA GLN A 167 -3.18 37.62 -17.08
C GLN A 167 -2.46 38.21 -15.85
N PRO A 168 -2.03 39.49 -15.90
CA PRO A 168 -2.04 40.35 -17.09
C PRO A 168 -1.10 39.80 -18.19
N ASP A 169 -1.46 40.01 -19.44
CA ASP A 169 -0.70 39.59 -20.63
C ASP A 169 0.47 40.55 -20.95
N ARG A 170 0.65 41.58 -20.12
CA ARG A 170 1.71 42.58 -20.24
C ARG A 170 2.35 42.83 -18.87
N GLY A 171 3.68 42.85 -18.83
CA GLY A 171 4.48 43.23 -17.67
C GLY A 171 5.20 44.57 -17.91
N TYR A 172 5.53 45.27 -16.82
CA TYR A 172 6.29 46.52 -16.88
C TYR A 172 7.80 46.22 -16.91
N HIS A 173 8.50 46.76 -17.92
CA HIS A 173 9.96 46.67 -18.02
C HIS A 173 10.59 48.04 -17.76
N ALA A 174 11.01 48.31 -16.52
CA ALA A 174 11.77 49.51 -16.20
C ALA A 174 13.19 49.41 -16.78
N ARG A 175 13.49 50.13 -17.87
CA ARG A 175 14.89 50.39 -18.23
C ARG A 175 15.41 51.49 -17.32
N SER A 176 16.23 51.12 -16.33
CA SER A 176 17.11 52.08 -15.65
C SER A 176 18.36 52.31 -16.50
N GLN A 177 18.30 53.23 -17.47
CA GLN A 177 19.50 53.79 -18.07
C GLN A 177 19.32 55.29 -18.31
N TRP A 178 19.82 56.08 -17.36
CA TRP A 178 20.37 57.40 -17.64
C TRP A 178 21.84 57.20 -17.94
N VAL A 179 22.30 57.56 -19.14
CA VAL A 179 23.71 57.80 -19.43
C VAL A 179 23.78 59.18 -20.09
N ALA A 180 24.63 60.03 -19.53
CA ALA A 180 24.81 61.44 -19.87
C ALA A 180 25.35 61.66 -21.29
#